data_AF-A0A8J4W669-F1
#
_entry.id   AF-A0A8J4W669-F1
#
_cell.length_a   1.000
_cell.length_b   1.000
_cell.length_c   1.000
_cell.angle_alpha   90.00
_cell.angle_beta   90.00
_cell.angle_gamma   90.00
#
_symmetry.space_group_name_H-M   'P 1'
#
loop_
_entity.id
_entity.type
_entity.pdbx_description
1 polymer ?
#
loop_
_entity_poly.entity_id
_entity_poly.type
_entity_poly.pdbx_seq_one_letter_code
_entity_poly.pdbx_strand_id
1 'polypeptide(L)'
;DYYWYIAFDSQWRVTNGGKVVEANFGVFKEDDTMKSNFQQLTIGWKDPRAIRNAGTKLLLSENGGNVYMSSKSNDWLVQEQQVWFFDSVTKQVRSKSSDRCLDAYQGWDGGIVHVYRCMDNEANQKWTLESSTGKLKHATHQGFCLDQDPAQNNKLQLYGCSPNNPNQQWSVLDPARI
;
A
#
# COMPACT_ATOMS: atom_id res chain seq x y z
N ASP A 1 22.06 22.70 -9.36
CA ASP A 1 21.71 21.70 -10.38
C ASP A 1 21.86 20.29 -9.82
N TYR A 2 20.76 19.55 -9.69
CA TYR A 2 20.79 18.14 -9.31
C TYR A 2 20.66 17.32 -10.60
N TYR A 3 21.78 16.81 -11.10
CA TYR A 3 21.74 15.86 -12.22
C TYR A 3 21.42 14.47 -11.65
N TRP A 4 20.56 13.73 -12.33
CA TRP A 4 20.09 12.41 -11.92
C TRP A 4 21.10 11.33 -12.38
N TYR A 5 22.25 11.23 -11.71
CA TYR A 5 23.35 10.33 -12.13
C TYR A 5 23.11 8.82 -11.93
N ILE A 6 21.93 8.41 -11.46
CA ILE A 6 21.70 7.06 -10.91
C ILE A 6 20.96 6.12 -11.87
N ALA A 7 20.55 6.59 -13.05
CA ALA A 7 19.83 5.75 -14.01
C ALA A 7 20.74 5.03 -15.01
N PHE A 8 21.97 5.51 -15.26
CA PHE A 8 22.90 4.95 -16.25
C PHE A 8 24.30 4.73 -15.67
N ASP A 9 24.98 3.68 -16.13
CA ASP A 9 26.40 3.45 -15.81
C ASP A 9 27.26 4.61 -16.29
N SER A 10 28.28 4.99 -15.53
CA SER A 10 29.24 6.04 -15.88
C SER A 10 30.67 5.49 -15.90
N GLN A 11 31.03 4.74 -16.94
CA GLN A 11 32.35 4.15 -17.15
C GLN A 11 33.47 5.20 -17.21
N TRP A 12 33.18 6.41 -17.69
CA TRP A 12 34.15 7.51 -17.69
C TRP A 12 34.64 7.90 -16.27
N ARG A 13 33.86 7.62 -15.21
CA ARG A 13 34.24 7.89 -13.81
C ARG A 13 35.23 6.88 -13.24
N VAL A 14 35.33 5.69 -13.82
CA VAL A 14 36.42 4.75 -13.53
C VAL A 14 37.73 5.30 -14.12
N THR A 15 37.67 5.78 -15.36
CA THR A 15 38.83 6.33 -16.09
C THR A 15 39.44 7.56 -15.40
N ASN A 16 38.62 8.39 -14.72
CA ASN A 16 39.07 9.67 -14.14
C ASN A 16 39.05 9.73 -12.60
N GLY A 17 38.67 8.66 -11.88
CA GLY A 17 38.52 8.76 -10.42
C GLY A 17 38.34 7.46 -9.63
N GLY A 18 38.51 6.29 -10.25
CA GLY A 18 38.43 4.99 -9.56
C GLY A 18 37.03 4.68 -8.98
N LYS A 19 35.98 5.30 -9.53
CA LYS A 19 34.60 5.22 -9.03
C LYS A 19 33.86 4.05 -9.65
N VAL A 20 34.17 2.84 -9.17
CA VAL A 20 33.69 1.57 -9.75
C VAL A 20 32.18 1.34 -9.52
N VAL A 21 31.61 1.92 -8.47
CA VAL A 21 30.17 1.81 -8.17
C VAL A 21 29.36 2.52 -9.25
N GLU A 22 29.68 3.77 -9.53
CA GLU A 22 28.99 4.61 -10.51
C GLU A 22 29.12 4.07 -11.95
N ALA A 23 30.14 3.25 -12.23
CA ALA A 23 30.29 2.58 -13.51
C ALA A 23 29.39 1.36 -13.70
N ASN A 24 28.76 0.83 -12.66
CA ASN A 24 27.99 -0.42 -12.75
C ASN A 24 26.63 -0.40 -12.04
N PHE A 25 26.29 0.68 -11.33
CA PHE A 25 25.07 0.77 -10.51
C PHE A 25 23.82 1.22 -11.29
N GLY A 26 23.95 1.61 -12.56
CA GLY A 26 22.81 2.08 -13.37
C GLY A 26 21.89 0.95 -13.85
N VAL A 27 20.67 1.31 -14.25
CA VAL A 27 19.72 0.41 -14.93
C VAL A 27 20.01 0.36 -16.43
N PHE A 28 20.47 1.48 -16.98
CA PHE A 28 20.91 1.66 -18.36
C PHE A 28 22.44 1.71 -18.44
N LYS A 29 22.99 1.44 -19.63
CA LYS A 29 24.39 1.71 -19.96
C LYS A 29 24.53 3.16 -20.48
N GLU A 30 25.77 3.60 -20.70
CA GLU A 30 26.06 4.93 -21.29
C GLU A 30 25.49 5.14 -22.70
N ASP A 31 25.18 4.06 -23.41
CA ASP A 31 24.59 4.07 -24.76
C ASP A 31 23.04 4.06 -24.74
N ASP A 32 22.44 4.41 -23.60
CA ASP A 32 21.00 4.37 -23.33
C ASP A 32 20.35 2.99 -23.48
N THR A 33 21.14 1.90 -23.57
CA THR A 33 20.58 0.55 -23.58
C THR A 33 20.33 0.03 -22.17
N MET A 34 19.11 -0.45 -21.91
CA MET A 34 18.78 -1.10 -20.64
C MET A 34 19.58 -2.41 -20.48
N LYS A 35 20.13 -2.70 -19.30
CA LYS A 35 20.85 -3.97 -19.07
C LYS A 35 19.90 -5.16 -19.21
N SER A 36 20.40 -6.25 -19.78
CA SER A 36 19.58 -7.43 -20.16
C SER A 36 18.82 -8.06 -18.99
N ASN A 37 19.39 -8.02 -17.79
CA ASN A 37 18.73 -8.51 -16.57
C ASN A 37 17.49 -7.69 -16.17
N PHE A 38 17.39 -6.43 -16.61
CA PHE A 38 16.19 -5.61 -16.42
C PHE A 38 15.22 -5.73 -17.60
N GLN A 39 15.70 -5.98 -18.82
CA GLN A 39 14.84 -6.18 -20.01
C GLN A 39 13.89 -7.39 -19.87
N GLN A 40 14.29 -8.38 -19.08
CA GLN A 40 13.48 -9.58 -18.82
C GLN A 40 12.45 -9.37 -17.71
N LEU A 41 12.51 -8.25 -16.97
CA LEU A 41 11.58 -7.97 -15.90
C LEU A 41 10.26 -7.46 -16.46
N THR A 42 9.17 -8.15 -16.13
CA THR A 42 7.82 -7.60 -16.30
C THR A 42 7.49 -6.79 -15.06
N ILE A 43 7.63 -5.46 -15.16
CA ILE A 43 7.22 -4.55 -14.09
C ILE A 43 5.71 -4.32 -14.24
N GLY A 44 4.92 -5.01 -13.42
CA GLY A 44 3.48 -4.78 -13.35
C GLY A 44 3.19 -3.47 -12.61
N TRP A 45 2.35 -2.63 -13.22
CA TRP A 45 1.80 -1.48 -12.50
C TRP A 45 0.77 -2.00 -11.49
N LYS A 46 1.03 -1.80 -10.19
CA LYS A 46 -0.01 -1.97 -9.18
C LYS A 46 -0.89 -0.74 -9.20
N ASP A 47 -2.18 -0.97 -9.33
CA ASP A 47 -3.21 0.05 -9.43
C ASP A 47 -3.36 0.78 -8.08
N PRO A 48 -2.92 2.05 -7.96
CA PRO A 48 -2.98 2.78 -6.70
C PRO A 48 -4.42 3.10 -6.36
N ARG A 49 -4.78 2.93 -5.08
CA ARG A 49 -6.12 3.18 -4.56
C ARG A 49 -6.08 3.92 -3.25
N ALA A 50 -7.08 4.76 -3.03
CA ALA A 50 -7.36 5.30 -1.71
C ALA A 50 -8.63 4.67 -1.16
N ILE A 51 -8.58 4.30 0.12
CA ILE A 51 -9.66 3.57 0.80
C ILE A 51 -10.33 4.55 1.75
N ARG A 52 -11.53 5.04 1.38
CA ARG A 52 -12.27 6.07 2.12
C ARG A 52 -13.42 5.47 2.89
N ASN A 53 -13.51 5.73 4.19
CA ASN A 53 -14.65 5.33 5.00
C ASN A 53 -15.92 6.07 4.57
N ALA A 54 -17.05 5.38 4.47
CA ALA A 54 -18.31 5.97 4.02
C ALA A 54 -18.93 6.90 5.08
N GLY A 55 -18.77 6.60 6.37
CA GLY A 55 -19.28 7.41 7.47
C GLY A 55 -18.47 8.68 7.69
N THR A 56 -17.21 8.52 8.08
CA THR A 56 -16.35 9.67 8.47
C THR A 56 -15.71 10.40 7.31
N LYS A 57 -15.73 9.81 6.11
CA LYS A 57 -15.07 10.33 4.90
C LYS A 57 -13.54 10.41 5.00
N LEU A 58 -12.94 9.85 6.06
CA LEU A 58 -11.50 9.77 6.24
C LEU A 58 -10.90 8.65 5.37
N LEU A 59 -9.61 8.76 5.08
CA LEU A 59 -8.80 7.83 4.32
C LEU A 59 -8.02 6.92 5.25
N LEU A 60 -8.01 5.62 4.94
CA LEU A 60 -7.08 4.66 5.53
C LEU A 60 -5.66 5.10 5.17
N SER A 61 -4.83 5.31 6.18
CA SER A 61 -3.49 5.89 6.05
C SER A 61 -2.48 5.06 6.82
N GLU A 62 -1.24 5.03 6.38
CA GLU A 62 -0.15 4.33 7.06
C GLU A 62 1.12 5.16 7.06
N ASN A 63 1.75 5.29 8.22
CA ASN A 63 3.04 5.94 8.35
C ASN A 63 3.90 5.22 9.38
N GLY A 64 5.09 4.79 8.98
CA GLY A 64 6.08 4.20 9.89
C GLY A 64 5.63 2.94 10.62
N GLY A 65 4.68 2.18 10.05
CA GLY A 65 4.08 0.99 10.65
C GLY A 65 2.81 1.25 11.46
N ASN A 66 2.36 2.50 11.57
CA ASN A 66 1.11 2.85 12.23
C ASN A 66 -0.01 3.04 11.21
N VAL A 67 -1.12 2.32 11.36
CA VAL A 67 -2.31 2.47 10.52
C VAL A 67 -3.34 3.35 11.23
N TYR A 68 -3.92 4.32 10.52
CA TYR A 68 -4.81 5.32 11.08
C TYR A 68 -5.75 5.90 10.02
N MET A 69 -6.68 6.75 10.46
CA MET A 69 -7.62 7.45 9.60
C MET A 69 -7.28 8.93 9.52
N SER A 70 -7.23 9.50 8.32
CA SER A 70 -6.90 10.93 8.13
C SER A 70 -7.72 11.59 7.02
N SER A 71 -7.85 12.92 7.07
CA SER A 71 -8.40 13.67 5.94
C SER A 71 -7.40 13.66 4.77
N LYS A 72 -7.89 13.87 3.55
CA LYS A 72 -7.02 14.02 2.37
C LYS A 72 -5.97 15.10 2.63
N SER A 73 -4.70 14.78 2.41
CA SER A 73 -3.60 15.73 2.56
C SER A 73 -3.38 16.53 1.26
N ASN A 74 -2.94 17.79 1.39
CA ASN A 74 -2.44 18.59 0.27
C ASN A 74 -0.92 18.43 0.06
N ASP A 75 -0.22 17.82 1.03
CA ASP A 75 1.19 17.48 0.91
C ASP A 75 1.33 16.15 0.15
N TRP A 76 2.02 16.19 -0.99
CA TRP A 76 2.20 15.04 -1.87
C TRP A 76 2.97 13.89 -1.20
N LEU A 77 3.89 14.18 -0.26
CA LEU A 77 4.60 13.15 0.50
C LEU A 77 3.66 12.43 1.46
N VAL A 78 2.74 13.18 2.07
CA VAL A 78 1.73 12.61 2.96
C VAL A 78 0.65 11.87 2.17
N GLN A 79 0.34 12.29 0.95
CA GLN A 79 -0.60 11.57 0.10
C GLN A 79 -0.14 10.13 -0.18
N GLU A 80 1.16 9.86 -0.24
CA GLU A 80 1.66 8.48 -0.43
C GLU A 80 1.27 7.55 0.73
N GLN A 81 1.13 8.08 1.94
CA GLN A 81 0.67 7.36 3.14
C GLN A 81 -0.80 6.95 3.01
N GLN A 82 -1.57 7.58 2.11
CA GLN A 82 -3.00 7.36 1.91
C GLN A 82 -3.28 6.42 0.72
N VAL A 83 -2.24 5.86 0.12
CA VAL A 83 -2.33 5.00 -1.07
C VAL A 83 -2.06 3.55 -0.71
N TRP A 84 -2.91 2.68 -1.24
CA TRP A 84 -2.89 1.24 -1.04
C TRP A 84 -2.99 0.52 -2.38
N PHE A 85 -2.53 -0.71 -2.41
CA PHE A 85 -2.64 -1.62 -3.54
C PHE A 85 -3.39 -2.87 -3.12
N PHE A 86 -4.38 -3.27 -3.93
CA PHE A 86 -5.03 -4.56 -3.79
C PHE A 86 -4.30 -5.58 -4.65
N ASP A 87 -3.77 -6.62 -4.01
CA ASP A 87 -3.21 -7.76 -4.71
C ASP A 87 -4.29 -8.82 -4.90
N SER A 88 -4.77 -9.01 -6.13
CA SER A 88 -5.83 -9.97 -6.43
C SER A 88 -5.38 -11.42 -6.34
N VAL A 89 -4.07 -11.69 -6.47
CA VAL A 89 -3.50 -13.03 -6.39
C VAL A 89 -3.33 -13.43 -4.93
N THR A 90 -2.65 -12.59 -4.14
CA THR A 90 -2.35 -12.91 -2.73
C THR A 90 -3.45 -12.45 -1.76
N LYS A 91 -4.46 -11.71 -2.25
CA LYS A 91 -5.54 -11.08 -1.46
C LYS A 91 -5.04 -10.12 -0.39
N GLN A 92 -3.86 -9.53 -0.57
CA GLN A 92 -3.29 -8.57 0.37
C GLN A 92 -3.70 -7.13 0.02
N VAL A 93 -3.81 -6.30 1.05
CA VAL A 93 -3.95 -4.84 0.93
C VAL A 93 -2.64 -4.23 1.38
N ARG A 94 -1.84 -3.74 0.42
CA ARG A 94 -0.45 -3.30 0.62
C ARG A 94 -0.36 -1.79 0.68
N SER A 95 0.30 -1.26 1.69
CA SER A 95 0.59 0.17 1.82
C SER A 95 1.63 0.60 0.79
N LYS A 96 1.39 1.71 0.08
CA LYS A 96 2.40 2.30 -0.81
C LYS A 96 3.58 2.88 -0.04
N SER A 97 3.36 3.47 1.14
CA SER A 97 4.40 4.15 1.91
C SER A 97 5.44 3.21 2.52
N SER A 98 5.09 1.95 2.81
CA SER A 98 6.01 1.03 3.49
C SER A 98 6.09 -0.39 2.94
N ASP A 99 5.33 -0.73 1.89
CA ASP A 99 5.19 -2.09 1.36
C ASP A 99 4.80 -3.14 2.44
N ARG A 100 4.07 -2.68 3.47
CA ARG A 100 3.48 -3.55 4.51
C ARG A 100 2.03 -3.86 4.19
N CYS A 101 1.57 -5.00 4.67
CA CYS A 101 0.24 -5.53 4.43
C CYS A 101 -0.68 -5.25 5.62
N LEU A 102 -1.93 -4.91 5.35
CA LEU A 102 -3.00 -4.85 6.35
C LEU A 102 -3.20 -6.23 6.97
N ASP A 103 -3.20 -6.30 8.29
CA ASP A 103 -3.13 -7.54 9.07
C ASP A 103 -4.08 -7.47 10.27
N ALA A 104 -4.86 -8.54 10.47
CA ALA A 104 -5.74 -8.72 11.61
C ALA A 104 -5.72 -10.17 12.10
N TYR A 105 -4.91 -10.45 13.12
CA TYR A 105 -4.74 -11.81 13.68
C TYR A 105 -5.77 -12.19 14.74
N GLN A 106 -6.58 -11.22 15.20
CA GLN A 106 -7.56 -11.41 16.27
C GLN A 106 -8.97 -11.49 15.69
N GLY A 107 -9.47 -12.72 15.50
CA GLY A 107 -10.78 -13.01 14.94
C GLY A 107 -11.97 -12.79 15.89
N TRP A 108 -12.06 -11.62 16.53
CA TRP A 108 -13.17 -11.24 17.43
C TRP A 108 -13.48 -9.75 17.32
N ASP A 109 -14.65 -9.36 17.83
CA ASP A 109 -15.07 -7.96 17.86
C ASP A 109 -14.08 -7.09 18.65
N GLY A 110 -13.59 -6.04 18.00
CA GLY A 110 -12.57 -5.15 18.55
C GLY A 110 -11.14 -5.64 18.36
N GLY A 111 -10.94 -6.74 17.62
CA GLY A 111 -9.64 -7.28 17.26
C GLY A 111 -8.74 -6.27 16.54
N ILE A 112 -7.44 -6.31 16.82
CA ILE A 112 -6.49 -5.32 16.32
C ILE A 112 -6.32 -5.45 14.81
N VAL A 113 -6.44 -4.32 14.11
CA VAL A 113 -6.00 -4.15 12.73
C VAL A 113 -4.74 -3.30 12.73
N HIS A 114 -3.70 -3.78 12.06
CA HIS A 114 -2.41 -3.12 11.96
C HIS A 114 -1.79 -3.39 10.59
N VAL A 115 -0.53 -2.96 10.39
CA VAL A 115 0.26 -3.39 9.24
C VAL A 115 1.45 -4.24 9.68
N TYR A 116 1.78 -5.24 8.88
CA TYR A 116 2.92 -6.12 9.10
C TYR A 116 3.65 -6.43 7.79
N ARG A 117 4.84 -7.04 7.86
CA ARG A 117 5.54 -7.45 6.63
C ARG A 117 4.62 -8.36 5.80
N CYS A 118 4.59 -8.13 4.48
CA CYS A 118 3.76 -8.93 3.61
C CYS A 118 4.26 -10.37 3.51
N MET A 119 3.39 -11.33 3.79
CA MET A 119 3.68 -12.76 3.69
C MET A 119 2.58 -13.44 2.89
N ASP A 120 2.93 -14.01 1.74
CA ASP A 120 1.94 -14.51 0.76
C ASP A 120 1.07 -15.64 1.29
N ASN A 121 1.53 -16.39 2.30
CA ASN A 121 0.77 -17.46 2.94
C ASN A 121 0.18 -17.07 4.30
N GLU A 122 0.32 -15.81 4.74
CA GLU A 122 -0.22 -15.35 6.02
C GLU A 122 -1.73 -15.15 5.94
N ALA A 123 -2.46 -15.96 6.70
CA ALA A 123 -3.92 -16.01 6.67
C ALA A 123 -4.55 -14.74 7.25
N ASN A 124 -3.86 -14.04 8.14
CA ASN A 124 -4.31 -12.80 8.79
C ASN A 124 -4.19 -11.56 7.88
N GLN A 125 -3.57 -11.71 6.71
CA GLN A 125 -3.33 -10.63 5.74
C GLN A 125 -4.24 -10.71 4.50
N LYS A 126 -5.33 -11.49 4.61
CA LYS A 126 -6.19 -11.82 3.48
C LYS A 126 -7.49 -11.06 3.57
N TRP A 127 -7.73 -10.19 2.60
CA TRP A 127 -8.90 -9.32 2.55
C TRP A 127 -9.61 -9.46 1.21
N THR A 128 -10.93 -9.28 1.22
CA THR A 128 -11.76 -9.28 0.01
C THR A 128 -12.70 -8.09 0.06
N LEU A 129 -12.63 -7.24 -0.96
CA LEU A 129 -13.58 -6.14 -1.12
C LEU A 129 -14.86 -6.68 -1.76
N GLU A 130 -15.98 -6.57 -1.05
CA GLU A 130 -17.29 -6.84 -1.61
C GLU A 130 -17.83 -5.57 -2.29
N SER A 131 -17.72 -5.51 -3.62
CA SER A 131 -18.07 -4.31 -4.40
C SER A 131 -19.53 -3.88 -4.26
N SER A 132 -20.46 -4.79 -3.99
CA SER A 132 -21.89 -4.48 -3.84
C SER A 132 -22.22 -3.74 -2.55
N THR A 133 -21.43 -3.96 -1.49
CA THR A 133 -21.68 -3.37 -0.16
C THR A 133 -20.58 -2.39 0.27
N GLY A 134 -19.44 -2.37 -0.44
CA GLY A 134 -18.25 -1.62 -0.05
C GLY A 134 -17.55 -2.19 1.19
N LYS A 135 -17.87 -3.42 1.61
CA LYS A 135 -17.25 -4.02 2.80
C LYS A 135 -15.91 -4.62 2.46
N LEU A 136 -14.89 -4.32 3.25
CA LEU A 136 -13.61 -5.02 3.20
C LEU A 136 -13.66 -6.19 4.20
N LYS A 137 -13.97 -7.37 3.70
CA LYS A 137 -14.14 -8.59 4.52
C LYS A 137 -12.81 -9.28 4.74
N HIS A 138 -12.60 -9.79 5.94
CA HIS A 138 -11.46 -10.64 6.21
C HIS A 138 -11.70 -12.04 5.62
N ALA A 139 -10.73 -12.60 4.90
CA ALA A 139 -10.92 -13.85 4.16
C ALA A 139 -10.75 -15.11 5.02
N THR A 140 -10.04 -15.02 6.16
CA THR A 140 -9.86 -16.17 7.08
C THR A 140 -10.86 -16.13 8.23
N HIS A 141 -10.88 -15.04 9.01
CA HIS A 141 -11.93 -14.72 9.98
C HIS A 141 -13.27 -14.40 9.29
N GLN A 142 -14.00 -15.46 8.88
CA GLN A 142 -15.29 -15.35 8.21
C GLN A 142 -16.31 -14.60 9.06
N GLY A 143 -17.10 -13.74 8.42
CA GLY A 143 -18.10 -12.91 9.09
C GLY A 143 -17.55 -11.61 9.68
N PHE A 144 -16.24 -11.37 9.61
CA PHE A 144 -15.63 -10.13 10.07
C PHE A 144 -15.25 -9.16 8.95
N CYS A 145 -15.39 -7.87 9.23
CA CYS A 145 -15.15 -6.76 8.33
C CYS A 145 -14.13 -5.78 8.95
N LEU A 146 -13.40 -5.06 8.10
CA LEU A 146 -12.67 -3.87 8.52
C LEU A 146 -13.70 -2.81 8.98
N ASP A 147 -13.57 -2.40 10.23
CA ASP A 147 -14.42 -1.44 10.90
C ASP A 147 -13.59 -0.26 11.40
N GLN A 148 -14.16 0.93 11.30
CA GLN A 148 -13.60 2.15 11.83
C GLN A 148 -14.54 2.69 12.90
N ASP A 149 -14.12 2.69 14.16
CA ASP A 149 -14.94 3.14 15.27
C ASP A 149 -14.70 4.63 15.56
N PRO A 150 -15.61 5.53 15.15
CA PRO A 150 -15.44 6.96 15.39
C PRO A 150 -15.55 7.32 16.87
N ALA A 151 -16.22 6.49 17.70
CA ALA A 151 -16.34 6.73 19.13
C ALA A 151 -15.03 6.42 19.89
N GLN A 152 -14.14 5.63 19.28
CA GLN A 152 -12.83 5.29 19.82
C GLN A 152 -11.71 5.96 19.02
N ASN A 153 -11.83 7.27 18.77
CA ASN A 153 -10.82 8.05 18.05
C ASN A 153 -10.48 7.48 16.66
N ASN A 154 -11.50 7.06 15.91
CA ASN A 154 -11.37 6.41 14.59
C ASN A 154 -10.50 5.14 14.61
N LYS A 155 -10.50 4.39 15.72
CA LYS A 155 -9.79 3.11 15.85
C LYS A 155 -10.20 2.17 14.71
N LEU A 156 -9.20 1.59 14.06
CA LEU A 156 -9.41 0.49 13.13
C LEU A 156 -9.44 -0.83 13.89
N GLN A 157 -10.40 -1.65 13.55
CA GLN A 157 -10.61 -2.93 14.21
C GLN A 157 -11.26 -3.94 13.28
N LEU A 158 -11.12 -5.19 13.66
CA LEU A 158 -11.93 -6.26 13.14
C LEU A 158 -13.25 -6.30 13.93
N TYR A 159 -14.37 -6.31 13.23
CA TYR A 159 -15.69 -6.37 13.86
C TYR A 159 -16.67 -7.16 13.00
N GLY A 160 -17.66 -7.78 13.62
CA GLY A 160 -18.71 -8.52 12.93
C GLY A 160 -19.36 -7.66 11.84
N CYS A 161 -19.44 -8.22 10.63
CA CYS A 161 -19.99 -7.55 9.48
C CYS A 161 -21.49 -7.25 9.70
N SER A 162 -21.88 -5.99 9.77
CA SER A 162 -23.28 -5.57 9.97
C SER A 162 -23.84 -4.86 8.73
N PRO A 163 -25.09 -5.15 8.32
CA PRO A 163 -25.70 -4.46 7.17
C PRO A 163 -25.89 -2.97 7.49
N ASN A 164 -25.79 -2.11 6.47
CA ASN A 164 -26.02 -0.66 6.59
C ASN A 164 -25.15 0.06 7.65
N ASN A 165 -24.00 -0.50 8.03
CA ASN A 165 -23.07 0.15 8.94
C ASN A 165 -22.03 0.97 8.14
N PRO A 166 -22.11 2.32 8.15
CA PRO A 166 -21.19 3.16 7.39
C PRO A 166 -19.73 3.06 7.89
N ASN A 167 -19.50 2.59 9.12
CA ASN A 167 -18.16 2.35 9.67
C ASN A 167 -17.43 1.20 8.98
N GLN A 168 -18.17 0.30 8.34
CA GLN A 168 -17.66 -0.89 7.62
C GLN A 168 -17.76 -0.77 6.11
N GLN A 169 -18.18 0.40 5.62
CA GLN A 169 -18.34 0.67 4.19
C GLN A 169 -17.19 1.54 3.71
N TRP A 170 -16.59 1.13 2.59
CA TRP A 170 -15.38 1.70 2.07
C TRP A 170 -15.54 1.98 0.57
N SER A 171 -15.22 3.21 0.17
CA SER A 171 -15.06 3.57 -1.24
C SER A 171 -13.60 3.40 -1.62
N VAL A 172 -13.35 2.64 -2.69
CA VAL A 172 -12.02 2.44 -3.25
C VAL A 172 -11.89 3.34 -4.48
N LEU A 173 -11.11 4.42 -4.33
CA LEU A 173 -11.07 5.54 -5.25
C LEU A 173 -9.69 5.64 -5.93
N ASP A 174 -9.66 6.31 -7.08
CA ASP A 174 -8.42 6.81 -7.68
C ASP A 174 -7.84 7.94 -6.80
N PRO A 175 -6.61 7.79 -6.25
CA PRO A 175 -6.00 8.81 -5.40
C PRO A 175 -5.90 10.20 -6.03
N ALA A 176 -5.76 10.27 -7.36
CA ALA A 176 -5.67 11.53 -8.09
C ALA A 176 -7.01 12.29 -8.16
N ARG A 177 -8.13 11.63 -7.83
CA ARG A 177 -9.50 12.15 -8.03
C ARG A 177 -10.33 12.31 -6.76
N ILE A 178 -9.72 12.11 -5.58
CA ILE A 178 -10.42 12.26 -4.29
C ILE A 178 -10.64 13.73 -3.93
#